data_AF-A0AAW9L9Z0-F1
#
_entry.id   AF-A0AAW9L9Z0-F1
#
_cell.length_a   1.000
_cell.length_b   1.000
_cell.length_c   1.000
_cell.angle_alpha   90.00
_cell.angle_beta   90.00
_cell.angle_gamma   90.00
#
_symmetry.space_group_name_H-M   'P 1'
#
loop_
_entity.id
_entity.type
_entity.pdbx_description
1 polymer ?
#
loop_
_entity_poly.entity_id
_entity_poly.type
_entity_poly.pdbx_seq_one_letter_code
_entity_poly.pdbx_strand_id
1 'polypeptide(L)'
;MTLLIQVQLPDGGWAYILSIIFVSLQVSVTAVGVSTLVSLPVALLVGFTDFPGKRVVTAVINTGMGFPSVVVGLVVLILLSNSGPLGGFDLAFTPRR
;
A
#
# COMPACT_ATOMS: atom_id res chain seq x y z
N MET A 1 -12.76 -10.97 33.68
CA MET A 1 -12.31 -10.90 32.27
C MET A 1 -13.19 -10.01 31.38
N THR A 2 -14.41 -9.66 31.76
CA THR A 2 -15.31 -8.75 31.02
C THR A 2 -15.05 -7.25 31.26
N LEU A 3 -14.32 -6.87 32.31
CA LEU A 3 -14.04 -5.47 32.67
C LEU A 3 -12.83 -4.85 31.91
N LEU A 4 -11.95 -5.65 31.31
CA LEU A 4 -10.78 -5.12 30.57
C LEU A 4 -11.13 -4.62 29.16
N ILE A 5 -12.27 -5.03 28.60
CA ILE A 5 -12.75 -4.61 27.28
C ILE A 5 -13.38 -3.20 27.33
N GLN A 6 -13.92 -2.81 28.50
CA GLN A 6 -14.57 -1.51 28.69
C GLN A 6 -13.58 -0.35 28.83
N VAL A 7 -12.34 -0.63 29.25
CA VAL A 7 -11.34 0.42 29.58
C VAL A 7 -10.60 0.96 28.36
N GLN A 8 -10.70 0.33 27.18
CA GLN A 8 -9.83 0.66 26.03
C GLN A 8 -10.57 1.11 24.76
N LEU A 9 -11.89 1.13 24.76
CA LEU A 9 -12.66 1.59 23.61
C LEU A 9 -13.06 3.06 23.84
N PRO A 10 -12.72 4.00 22.93
CA PRO A 10 -13.29 5.35 22.97
C PRO A 10 -14.82 5.26 23.02
N ASP A 11 -15.50 6.18 23.69
CA ASP A 11 -16.96 6.19 23.84
C ASP A 11 -17.65 6.06 22.46
N GLY A 12 -18.03 4.82 22.10
CA GLY A 12 -18.34 4.44 20.70
C GLY A 12 -17.52 3.27 20.10
N GLY A 13 -16.86 2.44 20.91
CA GLY A 13 -15.92 1.38 20.49
C GLY A 13 -16.25 0.59 19.22
N TRP A 14 -17.50 0.17 19.04
CA TRP A 14 -17.93 -0.54 17.83
C TRP A 14 -17.89 0.34 16.57
N ALA A 15 -18.29 1.60 16.67
CA ALA A 15 -18.21 2.55 15.56
C ALA A 15 -16.76 2.85 15.17
N TYR A 16 -15.85 2.92 16.15
CA TYR A 16 -14.41 3.08 15.89
C TYR A 16 -13.79 1.86 15.20
N ILE A 17 -14.13 0.64 15.62
CA ILE A 17 -13.65 -0.58 14.94
C ILE A 17 -14.19 -0.63 13.50
N LEU A 18 -15.47 -0.32 13.30
CA LEU A 18 -16.08 -0.28 11.97
C LEU A 18 -15.43 0.78 11.07
N SER A 19 -15.01 1.93 11.61
CA SER A 19 -14.30 2.95 10.82
C SER A 19 -12.93 2.46 10.36
N ILE A 20 -12.15 1.80 11.25
CA ILE A 20 -10.86 1.21 10.86
C ILE A 20 -11.05 0.15 9.77
N ILE A 21 -12.04 -0.72 9.93
CA ILE A 21 -12.34 -1.77 8.92
C ILE A 21 -12.66 -1.12 7.58
N PHE A 22 -13.54 -0.11 7.56
CA PHE A 22 -13.97 0.54 6.33
C PHE A 22 -12.82 1.27 5.64
N VAL A 23 -12.01 2.04 6.37
CA VAL A 23 -10.83 2.74 5.82
C VAL A 23 -9.81 1.74 5.30
N SER A 24 -9.52 0.67 6.06
CA SER A 24 -8.56 -0.36 5.63
C SER A 24 -9.02 -1.07 4.35
N LEU A 25 -10.32 -1.40 4.26
CA LEU A 25 -10.92 -1.98 3.05
C LEU A 25 -10.85 -1.00 1.89
N GLN A 26 -11.26 0.25 2.08
CA GLN A 26 -11.25 1.27 1.04
C GLN A 26 -9.84 1.46 0.48
N VAL A 27 -8.83 1.61 1.33
CA VAL A 27 -7.44 1.77 0.91
C VAL A 27 -6.93 0.51 0.22
N SER A 28 -7.18 -0.69 0.77
CA SER A 28 -6.70 -1.94 0.18
C SER A 28 -7.33 -2.22 -1.18
N VAL A 29 -8.64 -2.06 -1.30
CA VAL A 29 -9.37 -2.30 -2.56
C VAL A 29 -8.96 -1.30 -3.63
N THR A 30 -8.82 -0.01 -3.27
CA THR A 30 -8.35 1.00 -4.24
C THR A 30 -6.91 0.75 -4.66
N ALA A 31 -6.00 0.43 -3.73
CA ALA A 31 -4.62 0.11 -4.03
C ALA A 31 -4.49 -1.14 -4.93
N VAL A 32 -5.21 -2.22 -4.61
CA VAL A 32 -5.22 -3.44 -5.41
C VAL A 32 -5.85 -3.20 -6.78
N GLY A 33 -6.94 -2.43 -6.86
CA GLY A 33 -7.57 -2.07 -8.13
C GLY A 33 -6.62 -1.32 -9.06
N VAL A 34 -5.97 -0.27 -8.57
CA VAL A 34 -4.98 0.50 -9.35
C VAL A 34 -3.76 -0.37 -9.70
N SER A 35 -3.25 -1.15 -8.75
CA SER A 35 -2.12 -2.05 -8.98
C SER A 35 -2.44 -3.08 -10.05
N THR A 36 -3.63 -3.69 -10.04
CA THR A 36 -4.05 -4.70 -11.02
C THR A 36 -4.15 -4.09 -12.41
N LEU A 37 -4.74 -2.89 -12.55
CA LEU A 37 -4.87 -2.22 -13.84
C LEU A 37 -3.51 -1.99 -14.53
N VAL A 38 -2.47 -1.69 -13.76
CA VAL A 38 -1.12 -1.46 -14.29
C VAL A 38 -0.31 -2.76 -14.40
N SER A 39 -0.42 -3.66 -13.42
CA SER A 39 0.39 -4.88 -13.34
C SER A 39 -0.11 -5.96 -14.29
N LEU A 40 -1.41 -6.06 -14.54
CA LEU A 40 -1.98 -7.07 -15.43
C LEU A 40 -1.45 -6.96 -16.87
N PRO A 41 -1.42 -5.79 -17.54
CA PRO A 41 -0.84 -5.69 -18.88
C PRO A 41 0.64 -6.05 -18.88
N VAL A 42 1.40 -5.65 -17.87
CA VAL A 42 2.83 -6.02 -17.74
C VAL A 42 2.98 -7.53 -17.56
N ALA A 43 2.18 -8.15 -16.69
CA ALA A 43 2.20 -9.59 -16.44
C ALA A 43 1.83 -10.38 -17.70
N LEU A 44 0.82 -9.93 -18.45
CA LEU A 44 0.43 -10.55 -19.72
C LEU A 44 1.54 -10.41 -20.77
N LEU A 45 2.15 -9.23 -20.93
CA LEU A 45 3.26 -9.03 -21.86
C LEU A 45 4.45 -9.94 -21.52
N VAL A 46 4.85 -9.99 -20.25
CA VAL A 46 5.96 -10.84 -19.79
C VAL A 46 5.63 -12.33 -19.91
N GLY A 47 4.39 -12.71 -19.62
CA GLY A 47 3.93 -14.10 -19.66
C GLY A 47 3.79 -14.67 -21.06
N PHE A 48 3.27 -13.88 -22.01
CA PHE A 48 2.87 -14.36 -23.34
C PHE A 48 3.82 -13.96 -24.47
N THR A 49 4.83 -13.12 -24.22
CA THR A 49 5.80 -12.72 -25.25
C THR A 49 7.24 -12.99 -24.83
N ASP A 50 8.11 -13.27 -25.80
CA ASP A 50 9.56 -13.35 -25.61
C ASP A 50 10.20 -12.13 -26.28
N PHE A 51 10.76 -11.25 -25.45
CA PHE A 51 11.45 -10.04 -25.87
C PHE A 51 12.86 -10.00 -25.26
N PRO A 52 13.83 -9.33 -25.89
CA PRO A 52 15.25 -9.41 -25.49
C PRO A 52 15.54 -8.93 -24.06
N GLY A 53 14.66 -8.13 -23.45
CA GLY A 53 14.78 -7.63 -22.07
C GLY A 53 14.07 -8.48 -20.99
N LYS A 54 13.38 -9.57 -21.37
CA LYS A 54 12.50 -10.33 -20.46
C LYS A 54 13.20 -10.80 -19.19
N ARG A 55 14.45 -11.28 -19.30
CA ARG A 55 15.24 -11.74 -18.15
C ARG A 55 15.45 -10.64 -17.10
N VAL A 56 15.72 -9.42 -17.53
CA VAL A 56 15.92 -8.27 -16.61
C VAL A 56 14.61 -7.94 -15.92
N VAL A 57 13.50 -7.88 -16.67
CA VAL A 57 12.17 -7.60 -16.11
C VAL A 57 11.77 -8.66 -15.09
N THR A 58 11.93 -9.95 -15.41
CA THR A 58 11.65 -11.05 -14.48
C THR A 58 12.56 -11.01 -13.25
N ALA A 59 13.84 -10.66 -13.40
CA ALA A 59 14.75 -10.51 -12.26
C ALA A 59 14.29 -9.38 -11.32
N VAL A 60 13.88 -8.23 -11.86
CA VAL A 60 13.33 -7.11 -11.07
C VAL A 60 12.06 -7.53 -10.32
N ILE A 61 11.12 -8.19 -11.00
CA ILE A 61 9.88 -8.70 -10.39
C ILE A 61 10.20 -9.68 -9.26
N ASN A 62 11.08 -10.66 -9.50
CA ASN A 62 11.47 -11.65 -8.50
C ASN A 62 12.21 -11.02 -7.31
N THR A 63 13.07 -10.04 -7.56
CA THR A 63 13.77 -9.30 -6.49
C THR A 63 12.76 -8.52 -5.64
N GLY A 64 11.79 -7.88 -6.28
CA GLY A 64 10.71 -7.16 -5.59
C GLY A 64 9.89 -8.07 -4.69
N MET A 65 9.63 -9.32 -5.08
CA MET A 65 8.90 -10.29 -4.25
C MET A 65 9.64 -10.68 -2.96
N GLY A 66 10.98 -10.61 -2.95
CA GLY A 66 11.81 -10.90 -1.78
C GLY A 66 12.21 -9.67 -0.97
N PHE A 67 11.76 -8.48 -1.37
CA PHE A 67 12.22 -7.23 -0.77
C PHE A 67 11.64 -7.03 0.64
N PRO A 68 12.43 -6.56 1.63
CA PRO A 68 11.91 -6.36 2.99
C PRO A 68 10.80 -5.31 3.01
N SER A 69 9.67 -5.63 3.65
CA SER A 69 8.50 -4.73 3.74
C SER A 69 8.84 -3.36 4.36
N VAL A 70 9.76 -3.35 5.33
CA VAL A 70 10.24 -2.11 5.97
C VAL A 70 10.91 -1.17 4.97
N VAL A 71 11.72 -1.71 4.05
CA VAL A 71 12.44 -0.89 3.07
C VAL A 71 11.46 -0.29 2.06
N VAL A 72 10.43 -1.04 1.64
CA VAL A 72 9.33 -0.48 0.82
C VAL A 72 8.66 0.68 1.55
N GLY A 73 8.32 0.49 2.83
CA GLY A 73 7.71 1.53 3.65
C GLY A 73 8.57 2.79 3.77
N LEU A 74 9.88 2.65 3.96
CA LEU A 74 10.82 3.77 4.02
C LEU A 74 10.96 4.50 2.68
N VAL A 75 11.02 3.77 1.57
CA VAL A 75 11.04 4.38 0.23
C VAL A 75 9.76 5.19 0.01
N VAL A 76 8.59 4.61 0.29
CA VAL A 76 7.31 5.33 0.17
C VAL A 76 7.29 6.55 1.09
N LEU A 77 7.73 6.42 2.34
CA LEU A 77 7.80 7.54 3.29
C LEU A 77 8.67 8.68 2.76
N ILE A 78 9.87 8.37 2.26
CA ILE A 78 10.79 9.39 1.71
C ILE A 78 10.19 10.03 0.46
N LEU A 79 9.55 9.26 -0.42
CA LEU A 79 8.89 9.79 -1.60
C LEU A 79 7.78 10.79 -1.23
N LEU A 80 6.96 10.44 -0.24
CA LEU A 80 5.79 11.22 0.17
C LEU A 80 6.09 12.36 1.15
N SER A 81 7.25 12.31 1.83
CA SER A 81 7.69 13.32 2.78
C SER A 81 7.73 14.71 2.16
N ASN A 82 7.52 15.77 2.96
CA ASN A 82 7.49 17.17 2.50
C ASN A 82 8.80 17.62 1.84
N SER A 83 9.92 16.95 2.12
CA SER A 83 11.22 17.18 1.46
C SER A 83 11.55 16.16 0.37
N GLY A 84 10.62 15.24 0.10
CA GLY A 84 10.71 14.21 -0.94
C GLY A 84 10.21 14.69 -2.31
N PRO A 85 10.41 13.89 -3.37
CA PRO A 85 10.01 14.24 -4.74
C PRO A 85 8.50 14.43 -4.92
N LEU A 86 7.65 13.81 -4.07
CA LEU A 86 6.20 14.04 -4.05
C LEU A 86 5.77 14.98 -2.91
N GLY A 87 6.73 15.64 -2.24
CA GLY A 87 6.49 16.52 -1.10
C GLY A 87 5.66 17.75 -1.43
N GLY A 88 5.67 18.23 -2.68
CA GLY A 88 4.82 19.33 -3.14
C GLY A 88 3.32 19.03 -3.14
N PHE A 89 2.92 17.77 -2.89
CA PHE A 89 1.52 17.38 -2.71
C PHE A 89 1.08 17.35 -1.24
N ASP A 90 1.96 17.65 -0.28
CA ASP A 90 1.72 17.66 1.19
C ASP A 90 1.05 16.36 1.73
N LEU A 91 1.26 15.24 1.05
CA LEU A 91 0.55 13.97 1.29
C LEU A 91 0.99 13.24 2.57
N ALA A 92 2.20 13.50 3.08
CA ALA A 92 2.71 12.84 4.30
C ALA A 92 1.96 13.25 5.57
N PHE A 93 1.32 14.43 5.60
CA PHE A 93 0.68 14.98 6.79
C PHE A 93 -0.66 15.67 6.53
N THR A 94 -1.27 15.52 5.36
CA THR A 94 -2.61 16.08 5.12
C THR A 94 -3.63 15.38 6.03
N PRO A 95 -4.20 16.06 7.04
CA PRO A 95 -5.23 15.47 7.88
C PRO A 95 -6.53 15.52 7.07
N ARG A 96 -6.93 14.40 6.49
CA ARG A 96 -8.28 14.28 5.93
C ARG A 96 -9.17 13.63 7.00
N ARG A 97 -9.60 14.51 7.93
CA ARG A 97 -10.63 14.39 8.98
C ARG A 97 -10.75 13.07 9.73
#